data_AF-A0A944VS91-F1
#
_entry.id   AF-A0A944VS91-F1
#
_cell.length_a   1.000
_cell.length_b   1.000
_cell.length_c   1.000
_cell.angle_alpha   90.00
_cell.angle_beta   90.00
_cell.angle_gamma   90.00
#
_symmetry.space_group_name_H-M   'P 1'
#
loop_
_entity.id
_entity.type
_entity.pdbx_description
1 polymer ?
#
loop_
_entity_poly.entity_id
_entity_poly.type
_entity_poly.pdbx_seq_one_letter_code
_entity_poly.pdbx_strand_id
1 'polypeptide(L)'
;ANLEWMKDAKKLYQFIARYDPKILSASSKRDVNSRPGKLKWLSKNTKIKRGDTNLVNRAEKQKFATTDGKPNILIDDYKKNIIEWEAKGGIGVHHKNVSKTIGELKRLGFK
;
A
#
# COMPACT_ATOMS: atom_id res chain seq x y z
N ALA A 1 -7.28 -14.67 10.03
CA ALA A 1 -6.09 -14.03 9.43
C ALA A 1 -5.19 -15.11 8.81
N ASN A 2 -5.76 -15.90 7.90
CA ASN A 2 -5.14 -17.12 7.38
C ASN A 2 -4.78 -16.97 5.89
N LEU A 3 -4.83 -15.75 5.37
CA LEU A 3 -4.43 -15.47 3.99
C LEU A 3 -2.92 -15.71 3.86
N GLU A 4 -2.53 -16.42 2.81
CA GLU A 4 -1.13 -16.56 2.47
C GLU A 4 -0.63 -15.31 1.74
N TRP A 5 0.70 -15.18 1.66
CA TRP A 5 1.30 -14.22 0.77
C TRP A 5 0.96 -14.59 -0.67
N MET A 6 0.57 -13.60 -1.47
CA MET A 6 0.51 -13.79 -2.93
C MET A 6 1.90 -14.17 -3.46
N LYS A 7 1.94 -14.90 -4.58
CA LYS A 7 3.18 -15.26 -5.26
C LYS A 7 4.05 -14.03 -5.47
N ASP A 8 5.33 -14.14 -5.10
CA ASP A 8 6.35 -13.08 -5.16
C ASP A 8 6.10 -11.83 -4.30
N ALA A 9 4.97 -11.70 -3.60
CA ALA A 9 4.65 -10.51 -2.82
C ALA A 9 5.64 -10.27 -1.66
N LYS A 10 6.24 -11.35 -1.12
CA LYS A 10 7.34 -11.24 -0.14
C LYS A 10 8.55 -10.52 -0.72
N LYS A 11 8.87 -10.73 -2.01
CA LYS A 11 10.00 -10.06 -2.69
C LYS A 11 9.75 -8.57 -2.82
N LEU A 12 8.52 -8.19 -3.20
CA LEU A 12 8.13 -6.78 -3.20
C LEU A 12 8.21 -6.18 -1.81
N TYR A 13 7.66 -6.87 -0.79
CA TYR A 13 7.71 -6.41 0.59
C TYR A 13 9.15 -6.20 1.08
N GLN A 14 10.05 -7.17 0.87
CA GLN A 14 11.47 -7.06 1.22
C GLN A 14 12.16 -5.90 0.51
N PHE A 15 11.80 -5.62 -0.75
CA PHE A 15 12.31 -4.47 -1.49
C PHE A 15 11.90 -3.16 -0.82
N ILE A 16 10.60 -2.99 -0.50
CA ILE A 16 10.08 -1.73 0.05
C ILE A 16 10.32 -1.56 1.55
N ALA A 17 10.53 -2.64 2.30
CA ALA A 17 10.63 -2.61 3.77
C ALA A 17 11.77 -1.73 4.30
N ARG A 18 12.79 -1.46 3.50
CA ARG A 18 13.92 -0.57 3.84
C ARG A 18 13.58 0.92 3.80
N TYR A 19 12.39 1.29 3.29
CA TYR A 19 11.93 2.67 3.12
C TYR A 19 10.78 3.03 4.07
N ASP A 20 10.66 2.30 5.18
CA ASP A 20 9.61 2.50 6.19
C ASP A 20 8.19 2.65 5.60
N PRO A 21 7.73 1.64 4.82
CA PRO A 21 6.48 1.76 4.09
C PRO A 21 5.28 1.78 5.04
N LYS A 22 4.30 2.63 4.72
CA LYS A 22 3.01 2.68 5.41
C LYS A 22 1.98 1.81 4.70
N ILE A 23 1.14 1.12 5.45
CA ILE A 23 -0.01 0.41 4.89
C ILE A 23 -1.15 1.40 4.71
N LEU A 24 -1.71 1.48 3.51
CA LEU A 24 -2.93 2.22 3.21
C LEU A 24 -3.97 1.27 2.60
N SER A 25 -4.81 0.69 3.45
CA SER A 25 -5.83 -0.29 3.03
C SER A 25 -7.22 0.24 3.26
N ALA A 26 -8.11 -0.04 2.31
CA ALA A 26 -9.54 0.10 2.58
C ALA A 26 -9.97 -0.93 3.64
N SER A 27 -10.81 -0.54 4.58
CA SER A 27 -11.51 -1.46 5.48
C SER A 27 -13.01 -1.26 5.36
N SER A 28 -13.77 -2.35 5.22
CA SER A 28 -15.22 -2.26 5.18
C SER A 28 -15.77 -1.90 6.56
N LYS A 29 -16.68 -0.93 6.63
CA LYS A 29 -17.46 -0.66 7.84
C LYS A 29 -18.55 -1.71 8.07
N ARG A 30 -18.97 -2.42 7.01
CA ARG A 30 -20.02 -3.46 7.07
C ARG A 30 -19.50 -4.77 7.64
N ASP A 31 -18.21 -5.04 7.42
CA ASP A 31 -17.54 -6.22 7.97
C ASP A 31 -16.66 -5.82 9.17
N VAL A 32 -17.18 -6.08 10.37
CA VAL A 32 -16.49 -5.80 11.64
C VAL A 32 -15.16 -6.52 11.76
N ASN A 33 -14.97 -7.65 11.06
CA ASN A 33 -13.74 -8.44 11.09
C ASN A 33 -12.67 -7.90 10.13
N SER A 34 -13.02 -6.99 9.22
CA SER A 34 -12.10 -6.45 8.22
C SER A 34 -10.89 -5.74 8.86
N ARG A 35 -11.12 -4.88 9.87
CA ARG A 35 -10.02 -4.15 10.54
C ARG A 35 -9.17 -5.08 11.42
N PRO A 36 -9.75 -5.86 12.37
CA PRO A 36 -8.97 -6.76 13.20
C PRO A 36 -8.22 -7.83 12.39
N GLY A 37 -8.84 -8.36 11.34
CA GLY A 37 -8.22 -9.36 10.47
C GLY A 37 -6.99 -8.84 9.74
N LYS A 38 -7.05 -7.61 9.21
CA LYS A 38 -5.91 -6.94 8.57
C LYS A 38 -4.78 -6.67 9.55
N LEU A 39 -5.10 -6.13 10.73
CA LEU A 39 -4.10 -5.86 11.77
C LEU A 39 -3.40 -7.15 12.23
N LYS A 40 -4.17 -8.23 12.48
CA LYS A 40 -3.61 -9.54 12.86
C LYS A 40 -2.77 -10.16 11.75
N TRP A 41 -3.14 -9.97 10.49
CA TRP A 41 -2.34 -10.45 9.37
C TRP A 41 -1.01 -9.70 9.29
N LEU A 42 -1.03 -8.37 9.40
CA LEU A 42 0.18 -7.55 9.39
C LEU A 42 1.11 -7.92 10.55
N SER A 43 0.60 -8.03 11.78
CA SER A 43 1.42 -8.38 12.94
C SER A 43 2.10 -9.75 12.82
N LYS A 44 1.47 -10.69 12.10
CA LYS A 44 2.03 -12.04 11.88
C LYS A 44 3.07 -12.08 10.75
N ASN A 45 2.93 -11.23 9.74
CA ASN A 45 3.64 -11.39 8.48
C ASN A 45 4.66 -10.28 8.19
N THR A 46 4.54 -9.11 8.81
CA THR A 46 5.36 -7.93 8.51
C THR A 46 5.95 -7.32 9.78
N LYS A 47 6.96 -6.48 9.63
CA LYS A 47 7.53 -5.65 10.71
C LYS A 47 6.87 -4.26 10.78
N ILE A 48 5.80 -4.02 10.01
CA ILE A 48 5.15 -2.70 9.97
C ILE A 48 4.39 -2.48 11.28
N LYS A 49 4.66 -1.34 11.93
CA LYS A 49 4.03 -1.01 13.22
C LYS A 49 2.56 -0.64 13.01
N ARG A 50 1.75 -0.81 14.05
CA ARG A 50 0.34 -0.40 14.03
C ARG A 50 0.17 1.11 13.72
N GLY A 51 1.09 1.94 14.19
CA GLY A 51 1.10 3.39 13.90
C GLY A 51 1.31 3.72 12.42
N ASP A 52 1.93 2.83 11.65
CA ASP A 52 2.17 2.99 10.21
C ASP A 52 1.08 2.34 9.34
N THR A 53 -0.04 1.95 9.95
CA THR A 53 -1.15 1.28 9.28
C THR A 53 -2.41 2.14 9.25
N ASN A 54 -2.71 2.70 8.08
CA ASN A 54 -3.90 3.49 7.80
C ASN A 54 -5.00 2.61 7.20
N LEU A 55 -5.98 2.26 8.03
CA LEU A 55 -7.21 1.58 7.59
C LEU A 55 -8.32 2.62 7.41
N VAL A 56 -8.66 2.92 6.16
CA VAL A 56 -9.54 4.03 5.79
C VAL A 56 -10.68 3.57 4.87
N ASN A 57 -11.63 4.44 4.51
CA ASN A 57 -12.51 4.15 3.39
C ASN A 57 -11.74 4.30 2.08
N ARG A 58 -12.13 3.55 1.04
CA ARG A 58 -11.44 3.58 -0.27
C ARG A 58 -11.34 5.00 -0.85
N ALA A 59 -12.42 5.77 -0.77
CA ALA A 59 -12.47 7.17 -1.26
C ALA A 59 -11.53 8.13 -0.50
N GLU A 60 -11.07 7.74 0.70
CA GLU A 60 -10.20 8.57 1.54
C GLU A 60 -8.73 8.34 1.26
N LYS A 61 -8.36 7.30 0.50
CA LYS A 61 -6.96 7.04 0.14
C LYS A 61 -6.31 8.28 -0.49
N GLN A 62 -7.02 8.95 -1.40
CA GLN A 62 -6.52 10.15 -2.08
C GLN A 62 -6.08 11.29 -1.13
N LYS A 63 -6.55 11.32 0.13
CA LYS A 63 -6.14 12.31 1.14
C LYS A 63 -4.67 12.17 1.55
N PHE A 64 -4.06 11.02 1.26
CA PHE A 64 -2.66 10.71 1.59
C PHE A 64 -1.72 10.89 0.39
N ALA A 65 -2.21 11.42 -0.74
CA ALA A 65 -1.45 11.54 -1.97
C ALA A 65 -0.21 12.42 -1.84
N THR A 66 -0.24 13.38 -0.91
CA THR A 66 0.89 14.26 -0.61
C THR A 66 1.10 14.41 0.90
N THR A 67 2.29 14.85 1.29
CA THR A 67 2.63 15.25 2.66
C THR A 67 3.54 16.46 2.58
N ASP A 68 3.15 17.55 3.24
CA ASP A 68 3.87 18.83 3.21
C ASP A 68 4.22 19.31 1.79
N GLY A 69 3.27 19.17 0.87
CA GLY A 69 3.42 19.54 -0.54
C GLY A 69 4.26 18.57 -1.38
N LYS A 70 4.82 17.51 -0.79
CA LYS A 70 5.61 16.49 -1.50
C LYS A 70 4.73 15.32 -1.94
N PRO A 71 4.92 14.78 -3.16
CA PRO A 71 4.16 13.62 -3.64
C PRO A 71 4.55 12.34 -2.89
N ASN A 72 3.54 11.56 -2.50
CA ASN A 72 3.72 10.20 -1.98
C ASN A 72 3.51 9.16 -3.09
N ILE A 73 4.12 7.99 -2.95
CA ILE A 73 3.94 6.86 -3.87
C ILE A 73 2.86 5.92 -3.35
N LEU A 74 1.89 5.58 -4.20
CA LEU A 74 0.90 4.53 -3.94
C LEU A 74 1.15 3.33 -4.86
N ILE A 75 1.40 2.16 -4.25
CA ILE A 75 1.38 0.87 -4.94
C ILE A 75 0.03 0.23 -4.68
N ASP A 76 -0.81 0.11 -5.71
CA ASP A 76 -2.17 -0.40 -5.59
C ASP A 76 -2.58 -1.12 -6.88
N ASP A 77 -3.33 -2.21 -6.76
CA ASP A 77 -3.79 -3.02 -7.89
C ASP A 77 -5.05 -2.43 -8.53
N TYR A 78 -5.81 -1.61 -7.81
CA TYR A 78 -7.05 -1.04 -8.32
C TYR A 78 -6.80 0.26 -9.08
N LYS A 79 -6.92 0.21 -10.41
CA LYS A 79 -6.61 1.34 -11.31
C LYS A 79 -7.33 2.65 -10.94
N LYS A 80 -8.57 2.59 -10.42
CA LYS A 80 -9.29 3.78 -9.98
C LYS A 80 -8.59 4.48 -8.80
N ASN A 81 -7.96 3.72 -7.88
CA ASN A 81 -7.17 4.31 -6.79
C ASN A 81 -5.97 5.07 -7.35
N ILE A 82 -5.30 4.50 -8.36
CA ILE A 82 -4.15 5.12 -9.03
C ILE A 82 -4.53 6.45 -9.68
N ILE A 83 -5.61 6.47 -10.47
CA ILE A 83 -6.07 7.70 -11.15
C ILE A 83 -6.41 8.80 -10.14
N GLU A 84 -7.17 8.46 -9.09
CA GLU A 84 -7.54 9.44 -8.06
C GLU A 84 -6.34 9.92 -7.24
N TRP A 85 -5.34 9.06 -7.04
CA TRP A 85 -4.10 9.41 -6.35
C TRP A 85 -3.25 10.38 -7.17
N GLU A 86 -3.06 10.10 -8.45
CA GLU A 86 -2.36 10.97 -9.40
C GLU A 86 -3.06 12.32 -9.54
N ALA A 87 -4.40 12.33 -9.60
CA ALA A 87 -5.20 13.56 -9.65
C ALA A 87 -5.08 14.44 -8.39
N LYS A 88 -4.58 13.88 -7.27
CA LYS A 88 -4.27 14.63 -6.03
C LYS A 88 -2.78 14.97 -5.89
N GLY A 89 -2.01 14.80 -6.96
CA GLY A 89 -0.58 15.16 -7.00
C GLY A 89 0.33 14.09 -6.42
N GLY A 90 -0.16 12.87 -6.15
CA GLY A 90 0.68 11.74 -5.76
C GLY A 90 1.23 10.98 -6.97
N ILE A 91 2.15 10.05 -6.72
CA ILE A 91 2.73 9.17 -7.75
C ILE A 91 2.06 7.79 -7.65
N GLY A 92 1.40 7.35 -8.72
CA GLY A 92 0.75 6.05 -8.79
C GLY A 92 1.64 4.97 -9.40
N VAL A 93 1.70 3.80 -8.77
CA VAL A 93 2.34 2.58 -9.28
C VAL A 93 1.27 1.50 -9.39
N HIS A 94 0.81 1.22 -10.61
CA HIS A 94 -0.28 0.25 -10.83
C HIS A 94 0.25 -1.18 -10.72
N HIS A 95 -0.05 -1.84 -9.60
CA HIS A 95 0.42 -3.19 -9.34
C HIS A 95 -0.31 -4.22 -10.21
N LYS A 96 0.41 -4.78 -11.19
CA LYS A 96 -0.05 -5.94 -11.99
C LYS A 96 0.78 -7.19 -11.74
N ASN A 97 2.06 -7.01 -11.44
CA ASN A 97 2.97 -8.06 -11.00
C ASN A 97 4.20 -7.42 -10.32
N VAL A 98 4.92 -8.23 -9.55
CA VAL A 98 6.05 -7.78 -8.74
C VAL A 98 7.20 -7.22 -9.56
N SER A 99 7.57 -7.86 -10.69
CA SER A 99 8.67 -7.39 -11.53
C SER A 99 8.42 -6.00 -12.11
N LYS A 100 7.20 -5.73 -12.59
CA LYS A 100 6.82 -4.40 -13.10
C LYS A 100 6.84 -3.35 -12.00
N THR A 101 6.26 -3.65 -10.85
CA THR A 101 6.27 -2.73 -9.69
C THR A 101 7.69 -2.40 -9.24
N ILE A 102 8.57 -3.40 -9.08
CA ILE A 102 9.97 -3.15 -8.72
C ILE A 102 10.69 -2.35 -9.82
N GLY A 103 10.42 -2.64 -11.10
CA GLY A 103 10.97 -1.88 -12.21
C GLY A 103 10.57 -0.40 -12.18
N GLU A 104 9.30 -0.11 -11.91
CA GLU A 104 8.80 1.28 -11.76
C GLU A 104 9.42 1.98 -10.55
N LEU A 105 9.47 1.30 -9.39
CA LEU A 105 10.15 1.85 -8.20
C LEU A 105 11.62 2.16 -8.47
N LYS A 106 12.33 1.30 -9.21
CA LYS A 106 13.73 1.57 -9.60
C LYS A 106 13.87 2.81 -10.50
N ARG A 107 12.95 3.03 -11.44
CA ARG A 107 12.93 4.25 -12.27
C ARG A 107 12.66 5.50 -11.44
N LEU A 108 11.92 5.37 -10.34
CA LEU A 108 11.69 6.43 -9.36
C LEU A 108 12.87 6.63 -8.39
N GLY A 109 13.95 5.85 -8.51
CA GLY A 109 15.19 6.01 -7.74
C GLY A 109 15.36 5.05 -6.56
N PHE A 110 14.43 4.11 -6.33
CA PHE A 110 14.53 3.13 -5.25
C PHE A 110 15.49 1.97 -5.62
N LYS A 111 16.38 1.58 -4.70
CA LYS A 111 17.46 0.61 -4.89
C LYS A 111 17.52 -0.47 -3.79
#